data_AF-A0A809RHC4-F1
#
_entry.id   AF-A0A809RHC4-F1
#
_cell.length_a   1.000
_cell.length_b   1.000
_cell.length_c   1.000
_cell.angle_alpha   90.00
_cell.angle_beta   90.00
_cell.angle_gamma   90.00
#
_symmetry.space_group_name_H-M   'P 1'
#
loop_
_entity.id
_entity.type
_entity.pdbx_description
1 polymer ?
#
loop_
_entity_poly.entity_id
_entity_poly.type
_entity_poly.pdbx_seq_one_letter_code
_entity_poly.pdbx_strand_id
1 'polypeptide(L)'
;MAVAIRTDRSSWAIHSPLHNKLAPEDRPVHAWYRFVLSFPPHLVDDYLSDFSVKPGMTVLDPFCGTGTTLVEAKKQGIANVGLEANPMAAFASEVKTDWGVDPGSLREWADRIGRKGEAKR
;
A
#
# COMPACT_ATOMS: atom_id res chain seq x y z
N MET A 1 -24.59 12.57 13.03
CA MET A 1 -23.22 12.19 13.44
C MET A 1 -22.27 13.24 12.92
N ALA A 2 -21.68 14.05 13.81
CA ALA A 2 -20.73 15.09 13.41
C ALA A 2 -19.32 14.48 13.44
N VAL A 3 -18.62 14.51 12.29
CA VAL A 3 -17.17 14.27 12.25
C VAL A 3 -16.53 15.54 12.79
N ALA A 4 -16.06 15.50 14.03
CA ALA A 4 -15.23 16.56 14.59
C ALA A 4 -13.82 16.41 14.03
N ILE A 5 -13.52 17.13 12.95
CA ILE A 5 -12.13 17.32 12.51
C ILE A 5 -11.47 18.19 13.59
N ARG A 6 -10.55 17.62 14.37
CA ARG A 6 -9.72 18.40 15.30
C ARG A 6 -8.91 19.40 14.48
N THR A 7 -9.07 20.69 14.79
CA THR A 7 -8.46 21.81 14.03
C THR A 7 -7.20 22.36 14.70
N ASP A 8 -6.50 21.59 15.55
CA ASP A 8 -5.28 22.07 16.18
C ASP A 8 -4.11 22.07 15.17
N ARG A 9 -4.04 23.15 14.41
CA ARG A 9 -2.99 23.44 13.41
C ARG A 9 -1.61 23.69 14.05
N SER A 10 -1.27 23.05 15.16
CA SER A 10 0.02 23.23 15.85
C SER A 10 1.02 22.10 15.58
N SER A 11 0.58 20.98 14.97
CA SER A 11 1.43 19.80 14.73
C SER A 11 1.82 19.57 13.25
N TRP A 12 1.26 20.31 12.28
CA TRP A 12 1.54 20.12 10.83
C TRP A 12 2.93 20.58 10.38
N ALA A 13 3.92 20.69 11.26
CA ALA A 13 5.28 20.94 10.84
C ALA A 13 5.70 19.83 9.86
N ILE A 14 5.69 20.17 8.57
CA ILE A 14 6.08 19.32 7.45
C ILE A 14 7.58 19.11 7.59
N HIS A 15 7.97 18.13 8.40
CA HIS A 15 9.35 17.87 8.78
C HIS A 15 10.09 17.14 7.66
N SER A 16 10.82 17.92 6.87
CA SER A 16 11.99 17.52 6.07
C SER A 16 11.76 16.56 4.89
N PRO A 17 12.30 16.86 3.68
CA PRO A 17 12.31 15.94 2.53
C PRO A 17 13.01 14.59 2.78
N LEU A 18 13.73 14.45 3.91
CA LEU A 18 14.43 13.23 4.30
C LEU A 18 13.49 12.11 4.79
N HIS A 19 12.27 12.42 5.25
CA HIS A 19 11.30 11.42 5.73
C HIS A 19 10.52 10.72 4.63
N ASN A 20 10.57 11.20 3.37
CA ASN A 20 9.88 10.54 2.25
C ASN A 20 10.65 9.32 1.68
N LYS A 21 11.36 8.60 2.54
CA LYS A 21 12.12 7.40 2.18
C LYS A 21 11.46 6.19 2.81
N LEU A 22 11.43 5.08 2.05
CA LEU A 22 11.05 3.79 2.59
C LEU A 22 12.03 3.39 3.69
N ALA A 23 11.52 3.18 4.90
CA ALA A 23 12.28 2.56 5.96
C ALA A 23 12.50 1.06 5.63
N PRO A 24 13.53 0.39 6.19
CA PRO A 24 13.74 -1.04 5.98
C PRO A 24 12.49 -1.92 6.22
N GLU A 25 11.74 -1.60 7.27
CA GLU A 25 10.48 -2.21 7.70
C GLU A 25 9.33 -1.99 6.70
N ASP A 26 9.39 -0.90 5.94
CA ASP A 26 8.42 -0.58 4.89
C ASP A 26 8.64 -1.39 3.61
N ARG A 27 9.79 -2.05 3.44
CA ARG A 27 10.16 -2.64 2.13
C ARG A 27 9.27 -3.79 1.66
N PRO A 28 8.80 -4.72 2.51
CA PRO A 28 7.93 -5.80 2.06
C PRO A 28 6.73 -5.23 1.31
N VAL A 29 6.43 -5.79 0.12
CA VAL A 29 5.36 -5.36 -0.79
C VAL A 29 5.59 -3.98 -1.46
N HIS A 30 5.98 -2.94 -0.72
CA HIS A 30 6.17 -1.60 -1.29
C HIS A 30 7.33 -1.52 -2.28
N ALA A 31 8.37 -2.33 -2.09
CA ALA A 31 9.50 -2.40 -3.00
C ALA A 31 9.20 -3.08 -4.35
N TRP A 32 8.06 -3.75 -4.51
CA TRP A 32 7.72 -4.46 -5.75
C TRP A 32 7.51 -3.52 -6.94
N TYR A 33 6.98 -2.32 -6.67
CA TYR A 33 6.80 -1.29 -7.69
C TYR A 33 6.80 0.08 -7.02
N ARG A 34 7.79 0.93 -7.33
CA ARG A 34 7.93 2.24 -6.72
C ARG A 34 7.50 3.34 -7.69
N PHE A 35 6.51 4.12 -7.29
CA PHE A 35 6.12 5.33 -7.99
C PHE A 35 6.91 6.52 -7.44
N VAL A 36 7.42 7.39 -8.31
CA VAL A 36 8.33 8.50 -7.92
C VAL A 36 7.68 9.51 -6.97
N LEU A 37 6.35 9.57 -6.92
CA LEU A 37 5.57 10.53 -6.14
C LEU A 37 4.76 9.90 -4.99
N SER A 38 5.08 8.67 -4.57
CA SER A 38 4.41 8.06 -3.41
C SER A 38 4.84 8.73 -2.10
N PHE A 39 3.92 8.83 -1.15
CA PHE A 39 4.22 9.15 0.26
C PHE A 39 4.77 7.91 0.99
N PRO A 40 5.45 8.07 2.15
CA PRO A 40 6.06 6.95 2.83
C PRO A 40 5.00 6.14 3.61
N PRO A 41 5.14 4.81 3.74
CA PRO A 41 4.10 3.99 4.38
C PRO A 41 3.78 4.36 5.83
N HIS A 42 4.79 4.66 6.66
CA HIS A 42 4.58 5.09 8.04
C HIS A 42 3.69 6.33 8.19
N LEU A 43 3.60 7.20 7.17
CA LEU A 43 2.67 8.33 7.20
C LEU A 43 1.20 7.88 7.20
N VAL A 44 0.90 6.73 6.59
CA VAL A 44 -0.45 6.16 6.63
C VAL A 44 -0.79 5.71 8.04
N ASP A 45 0.15 5.06 8.74
CA ASP A 45 -0.06 4.61 10.11
C ASP A 45 -0.38 5.79 11.03
N ASP A 46 0.36 6.89 10.89
CA ASP A 46 0.09 8.15 11.60
C ASP A 46 -1.33 8.65 11.34
N TYR A 47 -1.76 8.69 10.07
CA TYR A 47 -3.12 9.12 9.71
C TYR A 47 -4.20 8.18 10.24
N LEU A 48 -4.02 6.86 10.14
CA LEU A 48 -4.99 5.89 10.67
C LEU A 48 -5.17 6.07 12.19
N SER A 49 -4.08 6.36 12.91
CA SER A 49 -4.10 6.69 14.33
C SER A 49 -4.81 8.03 14.61
N ASP A 50 -4.42 9.10 13.91
CA ASP A 50 -4.98 10.45 14.08
C ASP A 50 -6.49 10.50 13.82
N PHE A 51 -6.96 9.76 12.81
CA PHE A 51 -8.38 9.60 12.51
C PHE A 51 -9.10 8.60 13.41
N SER A 52 -8.38 7.95 14.33
CA SER A 52 -8.91 6.94 15.25
C SER A 52 -9.68 5.85 14.53
N VAL A 53 -9.12 5.35 13.42
CA VAL A 53 -9.72 4.27 12.62
C VAL A 53 -9.75 2.99 13.44
N LYS A 54 -10.90 2.30 13.44
CA LYS A 54 -11.13 1.09 14.25
C LYS A 54 -11.55 -0.10 13.39
N PRO A 55 -11.37 -1.34 13.87
CA PRO A 55 -11.99 -2.50 13.27
C PRO A 55 -13.50 -2.27 13.05
N GLY A 56 -13.99 -2.63 11.87
CA GLY A 56 -15.37 -2.37 11.43
C GLY A 56 -15.58 -1.04 10.68
N MET A 57 -14.57 -0.17 10.62
CA MET A 57 -14.54 0.97 9.70
C MET A 57 -13.90 0.59 8.37
N THR A 58 -14.16 1.40 7.34
CA THR A 58 -13.60 1.24 6.00
C THR A 58 -12.83 2.49 5.59
N VAL A 59 -11.60 2.32 5.13
CA VAL A 59 -10.76 3.38 4.55
C VAL A 59 -11.06 3.50 3.05
N LEU A 60 -11.29 4.71 2.56
CA LEU A 60 -11.43 5.00 1.14
C LEU A 60 -10.26 5.87 0.67
N ASP A 61 -9.52 5.39 -0.32
CA ASP A 61 -8.51 6.18 -1.03
C ASP A 61 -8.92 6.38 -2.50
N PRO A 62 -9.46 7.55 -2.87
CA PRO A 62 -9.97 7.79 -4.22
C PRO A 62 -8.88 7.99 -5.28
N PHE A 63 -7.60 8.06 -4.88
CA PHE A 63 -6.44 8.25 -5.76
C PHE A 63 -5.28 7.37 -5.29
N CYS A 64 -5.55 6.07 -5.13
CA CYS A 64 -4.70 5.17 -4.38
C CYS A 64 -3.34 4.91 -5.04
N GLY A 65 -3.14 5.28 -6.31
CA GLY A 65 -1.89 5.09 -7.03
C GLY A 65 -1.47 3.63 -6.99
N THR A 66 -0.27 3.36 -6.47
CA THR A 66 0.26 1.99 -6.31
C THR A 66 -0.13 1.34 -4.98
N GLY A 67 -1.12 1.87 -4.28
CA GLY A 67 -1.78 1.22 -3.16
C GLY A 67 -1.16 1.39 -1.77
N THR A 68 -0.36 2.43 -1.51
CA THR A 68 0.32 2.58 -0.20
C THR A 68 -0.69 2.58 0.96
N THR A 69 -1.75 3.38 0.85
CA THR A 69 -2.83 3.42 1.85
C THR A 69 -3.51 2.07 2.04
N LEU A 70 -3.79 1.37 0.94
CA LEU A 70 -4.51 0.10 0.96
C LEU A 70 -3.67 -1.01 1.61
N VAL A 71 -2.37 -1.05 1.32
CA VAL A 71 -1.43 -2.00 1.91
C VAL A 71 -1.34 -1.79 3.41
N GLU A 72 -1.13 -0.57 3.89
CA GLU A 72 -1.02 -0.31 5.34
C GLU A 72 -2.35 -0.56 6.07
N ALA A 73 -3.48 -0.11 5.51
CA ALA A 73 -4.79 -0.45 6.07
C ALA A 73 -5.01 -1.98 6.13
N LYS A 74 -4.62 -2.72 5.09
CA LYS A 74 -4.73 -4.17 5.05
C LYS A 74 -3.82 -4.86 6.08
N LYS A 75 -2.59 -4.37 6.31
CA LYS A 75 -1.68 -4.89 7.34
C LYS A 75 -2.30 -4.80 8.73
N GLN A 76 -3.07 -3.75 8.99
CA GLN A 76 -3.79 -3.54 10.25
C GLN A 76 -5.14 -4.26 10.31
N GLY A 77 -5.52 -5.04 9.27
CA GLY A 77 -6.82 -5.73 9.21
C GLY A 77 -8.02 -4.79 9.01
N ILE A 78 -7.79 -3.57 8.53
CA ILE A 78 -8.83 -2.57 8.29
C ILE A 78 -9.38 -2.75 6.87
N ALA A 79 -10.71 -2.78 6.73
CA ALA A 79 -11.36 -2.82 5.43
C ALA A 79 -10.98 -1.57 4.63
N ASN A 80 -10.71 -1.73 3.34
CA ASN A 80 -10.28 -0.60 2.51
C ASN A 80 -10.77 -0.73 1.07
N VAL A 81 -10.93 0.41 0.41
CA VAL A 81 -11.33 0.54 -0.99
C VAL A 81 -10.44 1.60 -1.64
N GLY A 82 -9.87 1.28 -2.79
CA GLY A 82 -9.06 2.19 -3.59
C GLY A 82 -9.64 2.43 -4.97
N LEU A 83 -9.53 3.65 -5.48
CA LEU A 83 -9.79 3.97 -6.88
C LEU A 83 -8.51 4.54 -7.50
N GLU A 84 -8.24 4.15 -8.74
CA GLU A 84 -7.12 4.65 -9.53
C GLU A 84 -7.49 4.60 -11.01
N ALA A 85 -7.24 5.71 -11.73
CA ALA A 85 -7.57 5.83 -13.15
C ALA A 85 -6.47 5.26 -14.05
N ASN A 86 -5.21 5.28 -13.60
CA ASN A 86 -4.09 4.72 -14.32
C ASN A 86 -4.08 3.18 -14.21
N PRO A 87 -4.28 2.44 -15.31
CA PRO A 87 -4.41 0.98 -15.25
C PRO A 87 -3.18 0.27 -14.69
N MET A 88 -1.97 0.80 -14.94
CA MET A 88 -0.74 0.19 -14.45
C MET A 88 -0.56 0.40 -12.94
N ALA A 89 -0.91 1.59 -12.43
CA ALA A 89 -0.87 1.86 -11.00
C ALA A 89 -1.95 1.05 -10.26
N ALA A 90 -3.17 0.99 -10.82
CA ALA A 90 -4.24 0.14 -10.32
C ALA A 90 -3.83 -1.34 -10.26
N PHE A 91 -3.25 -1.88 -11.33
CA PHE A 91 -2.72 -3.25 -11.35
C PHE A 91 -1.65 -3.47 -10.26
N ALA A 92 -0.72 -2.53 -10.09
CA ALA A 92 0.29 -2.63 -9.03
C ALA A 92 -0.36 -2.63 -7.64
N SER A 93 -1.39 -1.82 -7.43
CA SER A 93 -2.17 -1.77 -6.18
C SER A 93 -2.91 -3.09 -5.91
N GLU A 94 -3.59 -3.64 -6.92
CA GLU A 94 -4.28 -4.94 -6.85
C GLU A 94 -3.31 -6.07 -6.48
N VAL A 95 -2.19 -6.19 -7.18
CA VAL A 95 -1.18 -7.22 -6.89
C VAL A 95 -0.57 -7.06 -5.50
N LYS A 96 -0.30 -5.82 -5.07
CA LYS A 96 0.25 -5.55 -3.74
C LYS A 96 -0.75 -5.85 -2.61
N THR A 97 -2.03 -5.85 -2.92
CA THR A 97 -3.09 -6.12 -1.95
C THR A 97 -3.68 -7.51 -2.07
N ASP A 98 -3.27 -8.34 -3.03
CA ASP A 98 -3.65 -9.76 -3.08
C ASP A 98 -2.67 -10.63 -2.25
N TRP A 99 -3.11 -11.01 -1.06
CA TRP A 99 -2.35 -11.86 -0.14
C TRP A 99 -2.93 -13.27 0.00
N GLY A 100 -3.99 -13.57 -0.76
CA GLY A 100 -4.64 -14.89 -0.77
C GLY A 100 -3.95 -15.89 -1.71
N VAL A 101 -2.75 -15.56 -2.18
CA VAL A 101 -2.01 -16.35 -3.18
C VAL A 101 -1.57 -17.67 -2.58
N ASP A 102 -1.91 -18.77 -3.26
CA ASP A 102 -1.44 -20.11 -2.90
C ASP A 102 0.07 -20.26 -3.22
N PRO A 103 0.92 -20.55 -2.21
CA PRO A 103 2.35 -20.75 -2.42
C PRO A 103 2.68 -21.91 -3.37
N GLY A 104 1.86 -22.96 -3.40
CA GLY A 104 2.04 -24.10 -4.30
C GLY A 104 1.93 -23.68 -5.76
N SER A 105 0.84 -23.01 -6.10
CA SER A 105 0.58 -22.43 -7.43
C SER A 105 1.68 -21.46 -7.87
N LEU A 106 2.20 -20.64 -6.94
CA LEU A 106 3.31 -19.73 -7.24
C LEU A 106 4.58 -20.49 -7.60
N ARG A 107 4.89 -21.57 -6.86
CA ARG A 107 6.05 -22.44 -7.14
C ARG A 107 5.93 -23.10 -8.51
N GLU A 108 4.77 -23.66 -8.83
CA GLU A 108 4.52 -24.29 -10.13
C GLU A 108 4.70 -23.32 -11.30
N TRP A 109 4.22 -22.08 -11.14
CA TRP A 109 4.40 -21.02 -12.12
C TRP A 109 5.88 -20.64 -12.31
N ALA A 110 6.62 -20.49 -11.21
CA ALA A 110 8.05 -20.20 -11.25
C ALA A 110 8.83 -21.31 -11.98
N ASP A 111 8.58 -22.56 -11.64
CA ASP A 111 9.23 -23.72 -12.29
C ASP A 111 8.89 -23.78 -13.78
N ARG A 112 7.63 -23.46 -14.15
CA ARG A 112 7.20 -23.40 -15.55
C ARG A 112 7.91 -22.30 -16.35
N ILE A 113 8.11 -21.12 -15.74
CA ILE A 113 8.86 -20.02 -16.37
C ILE A 113 10.33 -20.41 -16.51
N GLY A 114 10.93 -21.02 -15.48
CA GLY A 114 12.31 -21.53 -15.50
C GLY A 114 12.56 -22.49 -16.67
N ARG A 115 11.72 -23.53 -16.80
CA ARG A 115 11.80 -24.50 -17.93
C ARG A 115 11.71 -23.83 -19.29
N LYS A 116 10.81 -22.85 -19.46
CA LYS A 116 10.68 -22.10 -20.73
C LYS A 116 11.91 -21.23 -21.02
N GLY A 117 12.56 -20.71 -19.99
CA GLY A 117 13.80 -19.93 -20.13
C GLY A 117 14.98 -20.80 -20.56
N GLU A 118 15.09 -22.00 -20.00
CA GLU A 118 16.13 -22.99 -20.34
C GLU A 118 15.97 -23.53 -21.76
N ALA A 119 14.74 -23.81 -22.20
CA ALA A 119 14.45 -24.33 -23.54
C ALA A 119 14.66 -23.31 -24.68
N LYS A 120 14.92 -22.04 -24.35
CA LYS A 120 15.23 -20.97 -25.32
C LYS A 120 16.72 -20.63 -25.39
N ARG A 121 17.57 -21.34 -24.65
CA ARG A 121 19.03 -21.23 -24.70
C ARG A 121 19.65 -22.25 -25.64
#